data_AF-A0A8J1MH75-F1
#
_entry.id   AF-A0A8J1MH75-F1
#
_cell.length_a   1.000
_cell.length_b   1.000
_cell.length_c   1.000
_cell.angle_alpha   90.00
_cell.angle_beta   90.00
_cell.angle_gamma   90.00
#
_symmetry.space_group_name_H-M   'P 1'
#
loop_
_entity.id
_entity.type
_entity.pdbx_description
1 polymer ?
#
loop_
_entity_poly.entity_id
_entity_poly.type
_entity_poly.pdbx_seq_one_letter_code
_entity_poly.pdbx_strand_id
1 'polypeptide(L)'
;MITAAHSILKWIARRISTPVQAEETTRKSNTIPFSEDLIVTTLKVCKMCLGTSTNKRVEKEIEEVSPDWTTFVEGYYSIIQLSHNESSLYCFSDGAEIDIPAKYAEQCRHVLDQIEAILPQLDIDAGKNIWILKPAFLSRGRSIRCMNRIDEIYKFLQSRQKRMIAKQWVVQKYIERPFLIYGTKFDLRQFFLVTDWNPLTVWFYKETCCRFSSQPFDLDNLDRSIHLCNRSIQQYLTNCPTRHPDLPEDNLWSNVQLKEYLRMIGAEHAYEEVMVPGMKKAIYYTLQVCQDIVKHRKNSFDIYGADFMFGENFNPWLIEINFRPDTTSQAPVANVIFESLLEDTIKVVIDRRNDPNCDIGAYELLQKQVHFY
;
A
#
# COMPACT_ATOMS: atom_id res chain seq x y z
N MET A 1 0.22 17.96 1.92
CA MET A 1 -0.38 18.79 2.98
C MET A 1 -1.44 18.04 3.76
N ILE A 2 -2.52 17.59 3.12
CA ILE A 2 -3.60 16.84 3.77
C ILE A 2 -3.08 15.62 4.55
N THR A 3 -2.24 14.79 3.92
CA THR A 3 -1.62 13.63 4.59
C THR A 3 -0.80 14.01 5.82
N ALA A 4 -0.01 15.09 5.75
CA ALA A 4 0.73 15.60 6.91
C ALA A 4 -0.21 16.08 8.03
N ALA A 5 -1.33 16.73 7.69
CA ALA A 5 -2.35 17.11 8.66
C ALA A 5 -2.99 15.88 9.33
N HIS A 6 -3.31 14.83 8.56
CA HIS A 6 -3.78 13.56 9.12
C HIS A 6 -2.74 12.93 10.05
N SER A 7 -1.46 12.95 9.70
CA SER A 7 -0.37 12.48 10.56
C SER A 7 -0.32 13.24 11.89
N ILE A 8 -0.43 14.58 11.85
CA ILE A 8 -0.46 15.41 13.07
C ILE A 8 -1.69 15.08 13.92
N LEU A 9 -2.88 14.90 13.32
CA LEU A 9 -4.07 14.49 14.08
C LEU A 9 -3.89 13.13 14.76
N LYS A 10 -3.38 12.13 14.05
CA LYS A 10 -3.06 10.82 14.63
C LYS A 10 -2.07 10.94 15.77
N TRP A 11 -1.04 11.77 15.58
CA TRP A 11 -0.01 12.04 16.58
C TRP A 11 -0.59 12.63 17.86
N ILE A 12 -1.46 13.64 17.72
CA ILE A 12 -2.17 14.29 18.82
C ILE A 12 -3.10 13.28 19.51
N ALA A 13 -3.95 12.60 18.76
CA ALA A 13 -4.97 11.70 19.31
C ALA A 13 -4.38 10.58 20.17
N ARG A 14 -3.26 9.96 19.73
CA ARG A 14 -2.58 8.91 20.49
C ARG A 14 -2.07 9.37 21.86
N ARG A 15 -1.57 10.60 21.95
CA ARG A 15 -1.02 11.18 23.20
C ARG A 15 -2.07 11.63 24.19
N ILE A 16 -3.32 11.78 23.75
CA ILE A 16 -4.42 12.09 24.67
C ILE A 16 -5.11 10.82 25.19
N SER A 17 -5.00 9.71 24.46
CA SER A 17 -5.59 8.42 24.86
C SER A 17 -4.75 7.65 25.89
N THR A 18 -3.50 8.05 26.13
CA THR A 18 -2.70 7.55 27.26
C THR A 18 -3.24 8.14 28.57
N PRO A 19 -3.67 7.32 29.54
CA PRO A 19 -4.06 7.84 30.83
C PRO A 19 -2.83 8.50 31.47
N VAL A 20 -2.89 9.81 31.66
CA VAL A 20 -2.05 10.48 32.65
C VAL A 20 -2.37 9.74 33.96
N GLN A 21 -1.42 8.93 34.44
CA GLN A 21 -1.52 8.42 35.81
C GLN A 21 -1.73 9.64 36.69
N ALA A 22 -2.90 9.71 37.30
CA ALA A 22 -3.26 10.76 38.23
C ALA A 22 -2.41 10.59 39.50
N GLU A 23 -1.15 10.99 39.42
CA GLU A 23 -0.40 11.45 40.56
C GLU A 23 -0.29 12.96 40.41
N GLU A 24 -0.93 13.68 41.33
CA GLU A 24 -0.59 15.06 41.65
C GLU A 24 0.89 15.09 42.05
N THR A 25 1.79 15.21 41.07
CA THR A 25 3.20 15.46 41.30
C THR A 25 3.63 16.61 40.41
N THR A 26 3.90 17.73 41.08
CA THR A 26 4.89 18.77 40.72
C THR A 26 5.25 18.86 39.25
N ARG A 27 4.79 19.93 38.57
CA ARG A 27 5.25 20.41 37.24
C ARG A 27 6.66 19.89 36.90
N LYS A 28 6.75 18.82 36.10
CA LYS A 28 8.01 18.37 35.52
C LYS A 28 8.54 19.50 34.64
N SER A 29 9.74 20.00 34.94
CA SER A 29 10.28 21.26 34.41
C SER A 29 10.71 21.24 32.93
N ASN A 30 10.37 20.20 32.15
CA ASN A 30 10.92 19.97 30.80
C ASN A 30 9.85 19.66 29.73
N THR A 31 8.62 20.15 29.90
CA THR A 31 7.58 20.07 28.85
C THR A 31 7.75 21.23 27.85
N ILE A 32 7.92 20.91 26.57
CA ILE A 32 7.93 21.91 25.49
C ILE A 32 6.47 22.08 25.01
N PRO A 33 5.89 23.29 25.05
CA PRO A 33 4.53 23.51 24.58
C PRO A 33 4.45 23.29 23.06
N PHE A 34 3.45 22.52 22.62
CA PHE A 34 3.21 22.32 21.20
C PHE A 34 2.64 23.60 20.57
N SER A 35 2.99 23.87 19.30
CA SER A 35 2.46 25.03 18.58
C SER A 35 0.94 24.93 18.44
N GLU A 36 0.21 25.82 19.13
CA GLU A 36 -1.25 25.92 18.98
C GLU A 36 -1.64 26.22 17.54
N ASP A 37 -0.88 27.09 16.86
CA ASP A 37 -1.11 27.43 15.45
C ASP A 37 -1.05 26.20 14.54
N LEU A 38 -0.14 25.26 14.83
CA LEU A 38 -0.03 24.01 14.08
C LEU A 38 -1.25 23.09 14.31
N ILE A 39 -1.78 23.03 15.53
CA ILE A 39 -3.01 22.27 15.85
C ILE A 39 -4.20 22.90 15.12
N VAL A 40 -4.37 24.22 15.24
CA VAL A 40 -5.48 24.96 14.62
C VAL A 40 -5.44 24.81 13.11
N THR A 41 -4.26 24.96 12.50
CA THR A 41 -4.06 24.76 11.06
C THR A 41 -4.36 23.33 10.65
N THR A 42 -3.90 22.34 11.41
CA THR A 42 -4.19 20.92 11.17
C THR A 42 -5.69 20.64 11.17
N LEU A 43 -6.42 21.09 12.19
CA LEU A 43 -7.86 20.94 12.29
C LEU A 43 -8.60 21.61 11.14
N LYS A 44 -8.17 22.83 10.74
CA LYS A 44 -8.74 23.54 9.59
C LYS A 44 -8.57 22.74 8.30
N VAL A 45 -7.35 22.30 7.98
CA VAL A 45 -7.05 21.52 6.77
C VAL A 45 -7.87 20.24 6.72
N CYS A 46 -7.97 19.53 7.84
CA CYS A 46 -8.72 18.29 7.94
C CYS A 46 -10.24 18.51 7.75
N LYS A 47 -10.81 19.54 8.40
CA LYS A 47 -12.23 19.90 8.26
C LYS A 47 -12.57 20.35 6.84
N MET A 48 -11.68 21.07 6.15
CA MET A 48 -11.87 21.43 4.74
C MET A 48 -12.01 20.19 3.85
N CYS A 49 -11.21 19.15 4.10
CA CYS A 49 -11.28 17.89 3.35
C CYS A 49 -12.58 17.10 3.62
N LEU A 50 -13.09 17.17 4.84
CA LEU A 50 -14.39 16.58 5.21
C LEU A 50 -15.57 17.32 4.56
N GLY A 51 -15.50 18.65 4.49
CA GLY A 51 -16.53 19.50 3.87
C GLY A 51 -16.66 19.29 2.36
N THR A 52 -15.56 19.05 1.64
CA THR A 52 -15.60 18.73 0.20
C THR A 52 -16.12 17.34 -0.10
N SER A 53 -16.01 16.39 0.85
CA SER A 53 -16.38 14.99 0.65
C SER A 53 -17.86 14.69 0.93
N THR A 54 -18.58 15.58 1.62
CA THR A 54 -19.95 15.33 2.10
C THR A 54 -21.07 15.97 1.25
N ASN A 55 -20.76 16.65 0.14
CA ASN A 55 -21.74 17.42 -0.68
C ASN A 55 -22.65 18.37 0.15
N LYS A 56 -22.30 18.64 1.41
CA LYS A 56 -22.94 19.65 2.25
C LYS A 56 -22.01 20.84 2.22
N ARG A 57 -22.38 21.84 1.41
CA ARG A 57 -21.91 23.22 1.60
C ARG A 57 -22.24 23.61 3.03
N VAL A 58 -21.28 23.43 3.94
CA VAL A 58 -21.24 24.17 5.19
C VAL A 58 -20.67 25.54 4.83
N GLU A 59 -21.46 26.32 4.09
CA GLU A 59 -21.25 27.76 4.00
C GLU A 59 -21.63 28.34 5.36
N LYS A 60 -20.63 28.51 6.22
CA LYS A 60 -20.49 29.66 7.13
C LYS A 60 -19.16 29.60 7.88
N GLU A 61 -18.36 30.63 7.62
CA GLU A 61 -17.25 31.14 8.45
C GLU A 61 -16.10 30.16 8.75
N ILE A 62 -15.34 29.82 7.72
CA ILE A 62 -13.90 29.71 7.87
C ILE A 62 -13.32 30.86 7.06
N GLU A 63 -12.85 31.91 7.73
CA GLU A 63 -12.08 32.97 7.04
C GLU A 63 -11.03 32.31 6.15
N GLU A 64 -11.00 32.71 4.87
CA GLU A 64 -9.98 32.35 3.87
C GLU A 64 -8.60 32.88 4.29
N VAL A 65 -8.04 32.35 5.37
CA VAL A 65 -6.63 32.51 5.68
C VAL A 65 -5.94 31.32 5.04
N SER A 66 -5.34 31.55 3.87
CA SER A 66 -4.43 30.57 3.26
C SER A 66 -3.36 30.21 4.30
N PRO A 67 -3.26 28.94 4.75
CA PRO A 67 -2.22 28.54 5.68
C PRO A 67 -0.84 28.88 5.12
N ASP A 68 0.08 29.32 5.99
CA ASP A 68 1.49 29.31 5.63
C ASP A 68 1.96 27.85 5.56
N TRP A 69 1.97 27.32 4.35
CA TRP A 69 2.38 25.96 4.06
C TRP A 69 3.85 25.69 4.39
N THR A 70 4.69 26.71 4.43
CA THR A 70 6.11 26.57 4.78
C THR A 70 6.23 26.24 6.25
N THR A 71 5.69 27.11 7.12
CA THR A 71 5.69 26.90 8.58
C THR A 71 4.94 25.63 8.97
N PHE A 72 3.82 25.33 8.31
CA PHE A 72 3.07 24.09 8.56
C PHE A 72 3.91 22.83 8.28
N VAL A 73 4.61 22.80 7.14
CA VAL A 73 5.44 21.66 6.76
C VAL A 73 6.69 21.54 7.61
N GLU A 74 7.31 22.66 7.98
CA GLU A 74 8.43 22.67 8.93
C GLU A 74 8.01 22.11 10.28
N GLY A 75 6.89 22.59 10.83
CA GLY A 75 6.31 22.08 12.07
C GLY A 75 6.00 20.58 11.99
N TYR A 76 5.44 20.11 10.87
CA TYR A 76 5.22 18.68 10.61
C TYR A 76 6.53 17.88 10.65
N TYR A 77 7.57 18.33 9.94
CA TYR A 77 8.84 17.59 9.92
C TYR A 77 9.56 17.60 11.26
N SER A 78 9.43 18.67 12.06
CA SER A 78 9.94 18.69 13.43
C SER A 78 9.28 17.60 14.28
N ILE A 79 7.98 17.34 14.11
CA ILE A 79 7.26 16.25 14.81
C ILE A 79 7.80 14.89 14.41
N ILE A 80 7.94 14.62 13.10
CA ILE A 80 8.52 13.35 12.64
C ILE A 80 9.95 13.17 13.17
N GLN A 81 10.75 14.24 13.19
CA GLN A 81 12.13 14.17 13.65
C GLN A 81 12.24 13.85 15.14
N LEU A 82 11.37 14.43 15.97
CA LEU A 82 11.27 14.09 17.40
C LEU A 82 10.89 12.63 17.62
N SER A 83 10.27 12.02 16.63
CA SER A 83 9.69 10.70 16.71
C SER A 83 10.60 9.59 16.14
N HIS A 84 11.73 9.98 15.53
CA HIS A 84 12.79 9.11 15.02
C HIS A 84 13.78 8.59 16.09
N ASN A 85 13.72 9.09 17.33
CA ASN A 85 14.66 8.71 18.39
C ASN A 85 14.30 7.40 19.13
N GLU A 86 13.27 6.68 18.70
CA GLU A 86 12.89 5.40 19.31
C GLU A 86 12.64 4.34 18.24
N SER A 87 13.28 3.17 18.40
CA SER A 87 13.33 2.04 17.44
C SER A 87 12.01 1.27 17.28
N SER A 88 10.87 1.96 17.30
CA SER A 88 9.55 1.35 17.20
C SER A 88 9.01 1.40 15.77
N LEU A 89 8.40 0.28 15.33
CA LEU A 89 7.60 0.20 14.10
C LEU A 89 6.48 1.26 14.07
N TYR A 90 6.12 1.79 15.24
CA TYR A 90 5.26 2.93 15.42
C TYR A 90 6.11 4.18 15.58
N CYS A 91 5.88 5.16 14.72
CA CYS A 91 6.70 6.36 14.67
C CYS A 91 6.59 7.24 15.91
N PHE A 92 5.94 6.84 17.01
CA PHE A 92 5.54 7.77 18.06
C PHE A 92 5.49 7.09 19.44
N SER A 93 6.63 6.89 20.08
CA SER A 93 6.74 6.52 21.51
C SER A 93 7.49 7.62 22.32
N ASP A 94 7.46 7.49 23.66
CA ASP A 94 7.45 8.54 24.69
C ASP A 94 8.79 9.27 24.98
N GLY A 95 9.46 9.82 23.96
CA GLY A 95 10.74 10.51 24.16
C GLY A 95 10.66 11.94 24.74
N ALA A 96 9.52 12.62 24.62
CA ALA A 96 9.30 13.96 25.17
C ALA A 96 7.81 14.18 25.51
N GLU A 97 7.50 14.54 26.76
CA GLU A 97 6.17 15.00 27.18
C GLU A 97 5.92 16.38 26.52
N ILE A 98 5.32 16.36 25.34
CA ILE A 98 4.80 17.56 24.70
C ILE A 98 3.41 17.81 25.25
N ASP A 99 3.21 18.97 25.87
CA ASP A 99 1.91 19.36 26.42
C ASP A 99 0.97 19.79 25.28
N ILE A 100 -0.08 19.00 25.05
CA ILE A 100 -1.14 19.29 24.09
C ILE A 100 -2.28 19.95 24.86
N PRO A 101 -2.67 21.19 24.52
CA PRO A 101 -3.76 21.85 25.24
C PRO A 101 -5.05 21.01 25.24
N ALA A 102 -5.54 20.66 26.43
CA ALA A 102 -6.70 19.79 26.61
C ALA A 102 -7.95 20.26 25.84
N LYS A 103 -8.08 21.58 25.59
CA LYS A 103 -9.16 22.19 24.81
C LYS A 103 -9.27 21.66 23.36
N TYR A 104 -8.20 21.16 22.77
CA TYR A 104 -8.20 20.64 21.40
C TYR A 104 -8.38 19.12 21.31
N ALA A 105 -8.31 18.42 22.44
CA ALA A 105 -8.25 16.97 22.48
C ALA A 105 -9.48 16.29 21.86
N GLU A 106 -10.66 16.67 22.33
CA GLU A 106 -11.93 16.14 21.87
C GLU A 106 -12.17 16.46 20.39
N GLN A 107 -11.81 17.68 19.97
CA GLN A 107 -11.94 18.10 18.58
C GLN A 107 -11.02 17.29 17.65
N CYS A 108 -9.77 17.04 18.04
CA CYS A 108 -8.83 16.25 17.23
C CYS A 108 -9.31 14.80 17.06
N ARG A 109 -9.80 14.17 18.14
CA ARG A 109 -10.38 12.82 18.08
C ARG A 109 -11.61 12.78 17.17
N HIS A 110 -12.56 13.69 17.38
CA HIS A 110 -13.78 13.73 16.59
C HIS A 110 -13.51 13.88 15.08
N VAL A 111 -12.58 14.76 14.70
CA VAL A 111 -12.20 14.94 13.30
C VAL A 111 -11.47 13.71 12.75
N LEU A 112 -10.63 13.06 13.55
CA LEU A 112 -9.95 11.82 13.15
C LEU A 112 -10.95 10.70 12.87
N ASP A 113 -11.92 10.47 13.76
CA ASP A 113 -12.97 9.47 13.59
C ASP A 113 -13.77 9.69 12.30
N GLN A 114 -14.07 10.96 11.97
CA GLN A 114 -14.73 11.33 10.73
C GLN A 114 -13.88 11.02 9.49
N ILE A 115 -12.57 11.24 9.55
CA ILE A 115 -11.66 10.91 8.46
C ILE A 115 -11.54 9.40 8.29
N GLU A 116 -11.40 8.65 9.38
CA GLU A 116 -11.32 7.18 9.38
C GLU A 116 -12.55 6.55 8.70
N ALA A 117 -13.73 7.12 8.92
CA ALA A 117 -14.96 6.63 8.30
C ALA A 117 -15.01 6.80 6.77
N ILE A 118 -14.27 7.75 6.19
CA ILE A 118 -14.36 8.08 4.75
C ILE A 118 -13.09 7.81 3.95
N LEU A 119 -11.94 7.62 4.62
CA LEU A 119 -10.64 7.48 3.97
C LEU A 119 -10.05 6.09 4.24
N PRO A 120 -10.30 5.10 3.37
CA PRO A 120 -9.79 3.75 3.53
C PRO A 120 -8.27 3.63 3.58
N GLN A 121 -7.52 4.63 3.09
CA GLN A 121 -6.06 4.65 3.12
C GLN A 121 -5.48 5.14 4.45
N LEU A 122 -6.31 5.56 5.41
CA LEU A 122 -5.81 6.12 6.65
C LEU A 122 -5.10 5.07 7.51
N ASP A 123 -5.53 3.82 7.47
CA ASP A 123 -4.98 2.70 8.26
C ASP A 123 -3.54 2.32 7.86
N ILE A 124 -3.24 2.33 6.56
CA ILE A 124 -1.94 1.97 5.96
C ILE A 124 -0.90 3.09 6.06
N ASP A 125 -1.26 4.25 6.61
CA ASP A 125 -0.40 5.41 6.76
C ASP A 125 0.13 5.53 8.20
N ALA A 126 1.43 5.30 8.39
CA ALA A 126 2.10 5.39 9.70
C ALA A 126 2.34 6.84 10.13
N GLY A 127 2.25 7.78 9.18
CA GLY A 127 2.39 9.20 9.43
C GLY A 127 3.80 9.75 9.17
N LYS A 128 4.68 9.00 8.49
CA LYS A 128 5.96 9.52 7.98
C LYS A 128 5.81 10.24 6.64
N ASN A 129 4.64 10.15 6.00
CA ASN A 129 4.34 10.78 4.71
C ASN A 129 5.35 10.38 3.62
N ILE A 130 5.64 9.09 3.56
CA ILE A 130 6.51 8.49 2.54
C ILE A 130 5.72 8.35 1.23
N TRP A 131 6.38 8.70 0.13
CA TRP A 131 5.92 8.58 -1.24
C TRP A 131 6.87 7.70 -2.03
N ILE A 132 6.32 6.83 -2.86
CA ILE A 132 7.09 6.00 -3.78
C ILE A 132 7.03 6.60 -5.19
N LEU A 133 8.21 6.93 -5.72
CA LEU A 133 8.39 7.55 -7.02
C LEU A 133 8.73 6.46 -8.02
N LYS A 134 7.88 6.29 -9.04
CA LYS A 134 8.04 5.27 -10.08
C LYS A 134 8.11 5.92 -11.46
N PRO A 135 9.14 5.62 -12.28
CA PRO A 135 9.16 6.05 -13.68
C PRO A 135 8.11 5.27 -14.49
N ALA A 136 7.36 5.95 -15.36
CA ALA A 136 6.19 5.35 -16.03
C ALA A 136 6.50 4.21 -17.02
N PHE A 137 7.72 4.15 -17.58
CA PHE A 137 8.08 3.23 -18.67
C PHE A 137 9.29 2.34 -18.35
N LEU A 138 9.72 2.28 -17.09
CA LEU A 138 10.75 1.31 -16.68
C LEU A 138 10.10 0.17 -15.91
N SER A 139 10.75 -0.98 -15.95
CA SER A 139 10.34 -2.21 -15.28
C SER A 139 11.45 -2.72 -14.35
N ARG A 140 11.15 -3.78 -13.59
CA ARG A 140 12.12 -4.50 -12.72
C ARG A 140 12.60 -3.67 -11.52
N GLY A 141 11.75 -2.76 -11.04
CA GLY A 141 12.04 -1.87 -9.92
C GLY A 141 13.15 -0.84 -10.18
N ARG A 142 13.55 -0.64 -11.44
CA ARG A 142 14.62 0.29 -11.79
C ARG A 142 14.22 1.72 -11.52
N SER A 143 15.10 2.44 -10.81
CA SER A 143 14.94 3.86 -10.47
C SER A 143 13.74 4.19 -9.58
N ILE A 144 13.10 3.19 -8.96
CA ILE A 144 12.10 3.41 -7.92
C ILE A 144 12.80 3.93 -6.65
N ARG A 145 12.21 4.93 -6.00
CA ARG A 145 12.69 5.46 -4.71
C ARG A 145 11.54 5.79 -3.77
N CYS A 146 11.74 5.53 -2.49
CA CYS A 146 10.91 6.07 -1.42
C CYS A 146 11.51 7.38 -0.92
N MET A 147 10.68 8.40 -0.72
CA MET A 147 11.08 9.72 -0.21
C MET A 147 9.96 10.28 0.66
N ASN A 148 10.29 11.02 1.72
CA ASN A 148 9.31 11.57 2.68
C ASN A 148 9.29 13.10 2.76
N ARG A 149 10.21 13.78 2.05
CA ARG A 149 10.31 15.25 2.02
C ARG A 149 9.87 15.82 0.68
N ILE A 150 8.85 16.68 0.71
CA ILE A 150 8.26 17.25 -0.50
C ILE A 150 9.25 18.10 -1.32
N ASP A 151 10.11 18.88 -0.65
CA ASP A 151 11.10 19.73 -1.32
C ASP A 151 12.18 18.89 -2.02
N GLU A 152 12.60 17.79 -1.40
CA GLU A 152 13.53 16.83 -1.98
C GLU A 152 12.91 16.07 -3.16
N ILE A 153 11.63 15.69 -3.06
CA ILE A 153 10.87 15.06 -4.15
C ILE A 153 10.85 15.99 -5.37
N TYR A 154 10.53 17.28 -5.18
CA TYR A 154 10.54 18.26 -6.27
C TYR A 154 11.93 18.41 -6.90
N LYS A 155 12.98 18.58 -6.08
CA LYS A 155 14.38 18.68 -6.56
C LYS A 155 14.79 17.42 -7.33
N PHE A 156 14.44 16.24 -6.83
CA PHE A 156 14.71 14.96 -7.48
C PHE A 156 14.05 14.89 -8.85
N LEU A 157 12.74 15.12 -8.95
CA LEU A 157 11.99 15.04 -10.21
C LEU A 157 12.51 16.04 -11.25
N GLN A 158 12.79 17.29 -10.85
CA GLN A 158 13.39 18.30 -11.73
C GLN A 158 14.75 17.86 -12.29
N SER A 159 15.61 17.26 -11.44
CA SER A 159 16.92 16.77 -11.88
C SER A 159 16.81 15.61 -12.89
N ARG A 160 15.81 14.73 -12.74
CA ARG A 160 15.60 13.58 -13.63
C ARG A 160 15.02 13.98 -14.98
N GLN A 161 14.15 15.00 -15.00
CA GLN A 161 13.64 15.58 -16.22
C GLN A 161 14.77 16.19 -17.06
N LYS A 162 15.68 16.96 -16.43
CA LYS A 162 16.88 17.52 -17.08
C LYS A 162 17.79 16.44 -17.68
N ARG A 163 17.90 15.27 -17.01
CA ARG A 163 18.73 14.14 -17.47
C ARG A 163 18.02 13.21 -18.45
N MET A 164 16.79 13.51 -18.86
CA MET A 164 15.96 12.70 -19.77
C MET A 164 15.79 11.23 -19.35
N ILE A 165 15.92 10.91 -18.06
CA ILE A 165 15.88 9.52 -17.56
C ILE A 165 14.49 8.91 -17.71
N ALA A 166 13.45 9.71 -17.45
CA ALA A 166 12.06 9.37 -17.74
C ALA A 166 11.27 10.66 -17.96
N LYS A 167 10.39 10.67 -18.97
CA LYS A 167 9.52 11.81 -19.28
C LYS A 167 8.31 11.92 -18.35
N GLN A 168 7.92 10.81 -17.74
CA GLN A 168 6.74 10.71 -16.87
C GLN A 168 7.07 9.88 -15.63
N TRP A 169 6.53 10.34 -14.51
CA TRP A 169 6.69 9.73 -13.20
C TRP A 169 5.34 9.62 -12.52
N VAL A 170 5.14 8.54 -11.78
CA VAL A 170 4.04 8.36 -10.85
C VAL A 170 4.59 8.60 -9.44
N VAL A 171 3.94 9.50 -8.71
CA VAL A 171 4.18 9.71 -7.28
C VAL A 171 2.98 9.12 -6.55
N GLN A 172 3.19 7.99 -5.90
CA GLN A 172 2.14 7.22 -5.24
C GLN A 172 2.36 7.24 -3.72
N LYS A 173 1.30 7.37 -2.93
CA LYS A 173 1.41 7.28 -1.47
C LYS A 173 1.94 5.88 -1.11
N TYR A 174 2.99 5.84 -0.30
CA TYR A 174 3.55 4.57 0.14
C TYR A 174 2.71 3.95 1.25
N ILE A 175 2.57 2.62 1.20
CA ILE A 175 1.94 1.80 2.25
C ILE A 175 2.98 1.64 3.36
N GLU A 176 2.84 2.45 4.41
CA GLU A 176 3.77 2.51 5.54
C GLU A 176 3.47 1.43 6.59
N ARG A 177 2.21 0.99 6.68
CA ARG A 177 1.76 -0.11 7.55
C ARG A 177 1.25 -1.30 6.74
N PRO A 178 2.13 -1.99 6.00
CA PRO A 178 1.74 -3.22 5.34
C PRO A 178 1.57 -4.35 6.36
N PHE A 179 0.77 -5.35 6.03
CA PHE A 179 0.87 -6.64 6.68
C PHE A 179 2.27 -7.23 6.42
N LEU A 180 2.96 -7.58 7.50
CA LEU A 180 4.30 -8.13 7.49
C LEU A 180 4.25 -9.59 7.89
N ILE A 181 5.05 -10.41 7.24
CA ILE A 181 5.25 -11.82 7.62
C ILE A 181 6.62 -11.89 8.28
N TYR A 182 6.63 -12.27 9.56
CA TYR A 182 7.83 -12.27 10.39
C TYR A 182 8.62 -10.95 10.32
N GLY A 183 7.94 -9.81 10.35
CA GLY A 183 8.56 -8.48 10.27
C GLY A 183 9.18 -8.14 8.92
N THR A 184 8.95 -8.95 7.88
CA THR A 184 9.51 -8.76 6.54
C THR A 184 8.42 -8.39 5.54
N LYS A 185 8.73 -7.44 4.66
CA LYS A 185 7.79 -6.96 3.63
C LYS A 185 7.65 -8.01 2.53
N PHE A 186 6.42 -8.17 2.05
CA PHE A 186 6.15 -8.95 0.85
C PHE A 186 5.11 -8.28 -0.05
N ASP A 187 5.09 -8.71 -1.30
CA ASP A 187 3.94 -8.54 -2.18
C ASP A 187 3.48 -9.90 -2.72
N LEU A 188 2.26 -9.97 -3.22
CA LEU A 188 1.67 -11.17 -3.80
C LEU A 188 1.42 -10.94 -5.29
N ARG A 189 1.98 -11.82 -6.10
CA ARG A 189 1.73 -11.92 -7.54
C ARG A 189 0.52 -12.82 -7.78
N GLN A 190 -0.57 -12.21 -8.21
CA GLN A 190 -1.81 -12.85 -8.62
C GLN A 190 -1.86 -12.97 -10.15
N PHE A 191 -2.12 -14.16 -10.66
CA PHE A 191 -2.28 -14.39 -12.11
C PHE A 191 -3.75 -14.36 -12.52
N PHE A 192 -4.03 -13.80 -13.68
CA PHE A 192 -5.35 -13.85 -14.29
C PHE A 192 -5.23 -13.84 -15.82
N LEU A 193 -6.25 -14.37 -16.49
CA LEU A 193 -6.32 -14.52 -17.93
C LEU A 193 -7.54 -13.77 -18.45
N VAL A 194 -7.35 -12.98 -19.50
CA VAL A 194 -8.46 -12.38 -20.27
C VAL A 194 -8.54 -13.10 -21.60
N THR A 195 -9.70 -13.68 -21.88
CA THR A 195 -9.96 -14.45 -23.13
C THR A 195 -10.85 -13.69 -24.11
N ASP A 196 -11.59 -12.70 -23.62
CA ASP A 196 -12.43 -11.84 -24.44
C ASP A 196 -12.68 -10.51 -23.71
N TRP A 197 -12.85 -9.43 -24.48
CA TRP A 197 -13.17 -8.09 -23.99
C TRP A 197 -14.63 -7.70 -24.33
N ASN A 198 -15.29 -8.46 -25.20
CA ASN A 198 -16.71 -8.27 -25.49
C ASN A 198 -17.39 -9.63 -25.80
N PRO A 199 -17.95 -10.34 -24.80
CA PRO A 199 -18.13 -9.87 -23.43
C PRO A 199 -16.81 -9.98 -22.66
N LEU A 200 -16.57 -9.08 -21.70
CA LEU A 200 -15.39 -9.20 -20.83
C LEU A 200 -15.43 -10.55 -20.10
N THR A 201 -14.45 -11.40 -20.42
CA THR A 201 -14.33 -12.77 -19.92
C THR A 201 -12.97 -12.95 -19.26
N VAL A 202 -13.00 -13.00 -17.93
CA VAL A 202 -11.83 -12.99 -17.05
C VAL A 202 -11.80 -14.28 -16.23
N TRP A 203 -10.62 -14.88 -16.16
CA TRP A 203 -10.34 -16.08 -15.38
C TRP A 203 -9.33 -15.73 -14.30
N PHE A 204 -9.61 -16.11 -13.06
CA PHE A 204 -8.71 -15.95 -11.93
C PHE A 204 -7.95 -17.25 -11.71
N TYR A 205 -6.64 -17.17 -11.46
CA TYR A 205 -5.82 -18.35 -11.20
C TYR A 205 -5.65 -18.55 -9.70
N LYS A 206 -5.99 -19.74 -9.18
CA LYS A 206 -6.04 -20.01 -7.73
C LYS A 206 -4.66 -20.04 -7.07
N GLU A 207 -3.61 -20.32 -7.84
CA GLU A 207 -2.23 -20.33 -7.36
C GLU A 207 -1.57 -18.95 -7.48
N THR A 208 -0.82 -18.56 -6.45
CA THR A 208 -0.17 -17.25 -6.36
C THR A 208 1.23 -17.38 -5.78
N CYS A 209 2.06 -16.35 -6.00
CA CYS A 209 3.41 -16.32 -5.46
C CYS A 209 3.63 -15.05 -4.61
N CYS A 210 3.98 -15.23 -3.34
CA CYS A 210 4.44 -14.16 -2.47
C CYS A 210 5.95 -13.95 -2.68
N ARG A 211 6.39 -12.69 -2.74
CA ARG A 211 7.79 -12.32 -2.93
C ARG A 211 8.26 -11.46 -1.76
N PHE A 212 9.32 -11.86 -1.10
CA PHE A 212 9.83 -11.19 0.11
C PHE A 212 10.96 -10.20 -0.19
N SER A 213 11.10 -9.19 0.68
CA SER A 213 12.33 -8.41 0.78
C SER A 213 13.45 -9.22 1.46
N SER A 214 14.70 -8.93 1.11
CA SER A 214 15.87 -9.57 1.74
C SER A 214 16.14 -9.05 3.16
N GLN A 215 15.60 -7.89 3.51
CA GLN A 215 15.80 -7.22 4.79
C GLN A 215 14.51 -7.09 5.60
N PRO A 216 14.59 -7.06 6.95
CA PRO A 216 13.47 -6.69 7.83
C PRO A 216 12.90 -5.33 7.47
N PHE A 217 11.60 -5.14 7.66
CA PHE A 217 10.92 -3.89 7.35
C PHE A 217 11.30 -2.79 8.34
N ASP A 218 11.68 -1.63 7.82
CA ASP A 218 12.06 -0.46 8.59
C ASP A 218 11.68 0.81 7.81
N LEU A 219 10.98 1.73 8.46
CA LEU A 219 10.55 3.00 7.87
C LEU A 219 11.59 4.12 8.03
N ASP A 220 12.62 3.92 8.85
CA ASP A 220 13.73 4.85 9.03
C ASP A 220 14.82 4.66 7.97
N ASN A 221 14.95 3.43 7.47
CA ASN A 221 15.82 3.10 6.36
C ASN A 221 15.03 2.86 5.06
N LEU A 222 14.97 3.90 4.22
CA LEU A 222 14.25 3.87 2.94
C LEU A 222 14.98 3.11 1.80
N ASP A 223 15.92 2.21 2.12
CA ASP A 223 16.64 1.44 1.12
C ASP A 223 15.74 0.48 0.34
N ARG A 224 16.06 0.29 -0.94
CA ARG A 224 15.30 -0.58 -1.85
C ARG A 224 15.30 -2.05 -1.43
N SER A 225 16.33 -2.50 -0.71
CA SER A 225 16.45 -3.88 -0.23
C SER A 225 15.37 -4.23 0.81
N ILE A 226 14.88 -3.22 1.55
CA ILE A 226 13.81 -3.32 2.53
C ILE A 226 12.44 -3.14 1.86
N HIS A 227 12.33 -2.19 0.94
CA HIS A 227 11.01 -1.69 0.49
C HIS A 227 10.53 -2.21 -0.86
N LEU A 228 11.37 -2.86 -1.67
CA LEU A 228 10.96 -3.42 -2.97
C LEU A 228 11.02 -4.94 -2.93
N CYS A 229 9.93 -5.62 -3.28
CA CYS A 229 9.87 -7.08 -3.28
C CYS A 229 10.16 -7.71 -4.66
N ASN A 230 10.47 -6.88 -5.67
CA ASN A 230 10.74 -7.36 -7.02
C ASN A 230 11.92 -8.34 -7.03
N ARG A 231 11.69 -9.57 -7.48
CA ARG A 231 12.72 -10.62 -7.62
C ARG A 231 13.95 -10.15 -8.40
N SER A 232 13.77 -9.34 -9.45
CA SER A 232 14.88 -8.78 -10.26
C SER A 232 15.87 -7.92 -9.47
N ILE A 233 15.48 -7.46 -8.27
CA ILE A 233 16.35 -6.75 -7.33
C ILE A 233 16.80 -7.74 -6.25
N GLN A 234 15.84 -8.41 -5.62
CA GLN A 234 16.09 -9.22 -4.42
C GLN A 234 16.96 -10.45 -4.66
N GLN A 235 16.92 -11.04 -5.86
CA GLN A 235 17.76 -12.22 -6.18
C GLN A 235 19.27 -11.95 -6.18
N TYR A 236 19.68 -10.67 -6.19
CA TYR A 236 21.09 -10.27 -6.16
C TYR A 236 21.51 -9.72 -4.79
N LEU A 237 20.62 -9.79 -3.79
CA LEU A 237 20.86 -9.29 -2.45
C LEU A 237 20.96 -10.46 -1.48
N THR A 238 21.83 -10.32 -0.49
CA THR A 238 21.96 -11.30 0.59
C THR A 238 20.86 -11.07 1.62
N ASN A 239 20.20 -12.15 2.02
CA ASN A 239 19.22 -12.11 3.10
C ASN A 239 19.88 -11.67 4.41
N CYS A 240 19.22 -10.78 5.14
CA CYS A 240 19.74 -10.29 6.42
C CYS A 240 19.82 -11.44 7.43
N PRO A 241 20.94 -11.64 8.15
CA PRO A 241 21.03 -12.67 9.18
C PRO A 241 20.04 -12.49 10.34
N THR A 242 19.54 -11.27 10.55
CA THR A 242 18.52 -10.97 11.58
C THR A 242 17.10 -11.20 11.08
N ARG A 243 16.91 -11.58 9.82
CA ARG A 243 15.61 -11.98 9.29
C ARG A 243 15.16 -13.29 9.95
N HIS A 244 13.86 -13.46 10.09
CA HIS A 244 13.30 -14.66 10.70
C HIS A 244 13.71 -15.93 9.93
N PRO A 245 14.14 -17.00 10.62
CA PRO A 245 14.68 -18.20 9.98
C PRO A 245 13.65 -19.01 9.18
N ASP A 246 12.36 -18.88 9.50
CA ASP A 246 11.28 -19.56 8.76
C ASP A 246 11.01 -18.94 7.38
N LEU A 247 11.61 -17.79 7.06
CA LEU A 247 11.51 -17.20 5.71
C LEU A 247 12.44 -17.93 4.73
N PRO A 248 11.98 -18.20 3.51
CA PRO A 248 12.71 -19.02 2.56
C PRO A 248 13.91 -18.26 2.00
N GLU A 249 15.01 -18.97 1.72
CA GLU A 249 16.23 -18.36 1.18
C GLU A 249 16.03 -17.76 -0.22
N ASP A 250 15.17 -18.37 -1.03
CA ASP A 250 14.83 -17.89 -2.37
C ASP A 250 13.81 -16.73 -2.38
N ASN A 251 13.37 -16.30 -1.19
CA ASN A 251 12.44 -15.19 -0.97
C ASN A 251 11.07 -15.38 -1.62
N LEU A 252 10.60 -16.64 -1.75
CA LEU A 252 9.33 -16.96 -2.39
C LEU A 252 8.47 -17.90 -1.56
N TRP A 253 7.18 -17.57 -1.43
CA TRP A 253 6.15 -18.49 -0.93
C TRP A 253 5.06 -18.73 -1.95
N SER A 254 4.44 -19.90 -1.90
CA SER A 254 3.14 -20.16 -2.50
C SER A 254 2.02 -19.62 -1.60
N ASN A 255 0.81 -19.54 -2.16
CA ASN A 255 -0.43 -19.38 -1.38
C ASN A 255 -0.58 -20.42 -0.26
N VAL A 256 -0.09 -21.66 -0.43
CA VAL A 256 -0.18 -22.72 0.60
C VAL A 256 0.61 -22.31 1.85
N GLN A 257 1.84 -21.82 1.68
CA GLN A 257 2.67 -21.35 2.79
C GLN A 257 2.08 -20.09 3.44
N LEU A 258 1.50 -19.19 2.64
CA LEU A 258 0.78 -18.03 3.16
C LEU A 258 -0.44 -18.43 4.01
N LYS A 259 -1.26 -19.37 3.53
CA LYS A 259 -2.42 -19.90 4.27
C LYS A 259 -1.99 -20.54 5.60
N GLU A 260 -0.91 -21.31 5.59
CA GLU A 260 -0.36 -21.91 6.80
C GLU A 260 0.09 -20.86 7.81
N TYR A 261 0.80 -19.82 7.35
CA TYR A 261 1.20 -18.70 8.20
C TYR A 261 -0.01 -17.96 8.80
N LEU A 262 -1.03 -17.69 7.98
CA LEU A 262 -2.27 -17.04 8.42
C LEU A 262 -2.99 -17.88 9.48
N ARG A 263 -3.05 -19.21 9.30
CA ARG A 263 -3.59 -20.13 10.30
C ARG A 263 -2.79 -20.10 11.60
N MET A 264 -1.46 -20.11 11.51
CA MET A 264 -0.57 -20.04 12.67
C MET A 264 -0.80 -18.78 13.52
N ILE A 265 -1.05 -17.62 12.89
CA ILE A 265 -1.33 -16.37 13.60
C ILE A 265 -2.82 -16.18 13.97
N GLY A 266 -3.67 -17.19 13.76
CA GLY A 266 -5.12 -17.13 14.06
C GLY A 266 -5.94 -16.30 13.08
N ALA A 267 -5.40 -15.98 11.90
CA ALA A 267 -6.01 -15.15 10.86
C ALA A 267 -6.39 -15.97 9.61
N GLU A 268 -6.76 -17.25 9.75
CA GLU A 268 -7.09 -18.14 8.63
C GLU A 268 -8.19 -17.57 7.70
N HIS A 269 -9.18 -16.90 8.29
CA HIS A 269 -10.26 -16.23 7.55
C HIS A 269 -9.75 -15.20 6.53
N ALA A 270 -8.59 -14.58 6.77
CA ALA A 270 -8.08 -13.47 5.97
C ALA A 270 -7.90 -13.85 4.50
N TYR A 271 -7.43 -15.07 4.18
CA TYR A 271 -7.13 -15.43 2.81
C TYR A 271 -8.40 -15.54 1.94
N GLU A 272 -9.35 -16.39 2.36
CA GLU A 272 -10.55 -16.70 1.56
C GLU A 272 -11.65 -15.66 1.71
N GLU A 273 -11.76 -14.99 2.86
CA GLU A 273 -12.86 -14.05 3.13
C GLU A 273 -12.49 -12.60 2.82
N VAL A 274 -11.20 -12.24 2.82
CA VAL A 274 -10.74 -10.84 2.64
C VAL A 274 -9.84 -10.69 1.41
N MET A 275 -8.70 -11.39 1.38
CA MET A 275 -7.67 -11.20 0.36
C MET A 275 -8.18 -11.61 -1.03
N VAL A 276 -8.65 -12.85 -1.20
CA VAL A 276 -9.11 -13.36 -2.51
C VAL A 276 -10.29 -12.56 -3.07
N PRO A 277 -11.39 -12.31 -2.32
CA PRO A 277 -12.50 -11.50 -2.81
C PRO A 277 -12.08 -10.07 -3.17
N GLY A 278 -11.23 -9.45 -2.35
CA GLY A 278 -10.72 -8.10 -2.62
C GLY A 278 -9.82 -8.03 -3.87
N MET A 279 -8.94 -9.02 -4.08
CA MET A 279 -8.11 -9.12 -5.29
C MET A 279 -8.96 -9.30 -6.54
N LYS A 280 -9.93 -10.21 -6.51
CA LYS A 280 -10.91 -10.44 -7.58
C LYS A 280 -11.64 -9.16 -7.95
N LYS A 281 -12.15 -8.43 -6.95
CA LYS A 281 -12.85 -7.14 -7.14
C LYS A 281 -11.95 -6.08 -7.75
N ALA A 282 -10.73 -5.93 -7.26
CA ALA A 282 -9.76 -4.96 -7.79
C ALA A 282 -9.41 -5.27 -9.26
N ILE A 283 -9.16 -6.54 -9.60
CA ILE A 283 -8.89 -6.96 -10.99
C ILE A 283 -10.09 -6.65 -11.88
N TYR A 284 -11.30 -7.06 -11.47
CA TYR A 284 -12.50 -6.88 -12.28
C TYR A 284 -12.78 -5.40 -12.57
N TYR A 285 -12.80 -4.54 -11.55
CA TYR A 285 -13.06 -3.11 -11.75
C TYR A 285 -11.98 -2.43 -12.58
N THR A 286 -10.71 -2.83 -12.43
CA THR A 286 -9.63 -2.31 -13.29
C THR A 286 -9.89 -2.64 -14.76
N LEU A 287 -10.27 -3.89 -15.06
CA LEU A 287 -10.57 -4.30 -16.43
C LEU A 287 -11.83 -3.65 -16.98
N GLN A 288 -12.87 -3.52 -16.16
CA GLN A 288 -14.14 -2.90 -16.54
C GLN A 288 -13.95 -1.44 -16.97
N VAL A 289 -13.16 -0.65 -16.24
CA VAL A 289 -12.87 0.75 -16.60
C VAL A 289 -12.06 0.86 -17.90
N CYS A 290 -11.23 -0.14 -18.20
CA CYS A 290 -10.41 -0.16 -19.41
C CYS A 290 -11.14 -0.70 -20.64
N GLN A 291 -12.30 -1.33 -20.48
CA GLN A 291 -12.96 -2.14 -21.50
C GLN A 291 -13.24 -1.36 -22.80
N ASP A 292 -13.67 -0.10 -22.68
CA ASP A 292 -14.00 0.76 -23.84
C ASP A 292 -12.76 1.28 -24.59
N ILE A 293 -11.58 1.20 -23.96
CA ILE A 293 -10.33 1.74 -24.49
C ILE A 293 -9.51 0.62 -25.17
N VAL A 294 -9.72 -0.64 -24.77
CA VAL A 294 -8.94 -1.76 -25.26
C VAL A 294 -9.38 -2.17 -26.67
N LYS A 295 -8.44 -2.06 -27.62
CA LYS A 295 -8.58 -2.66 -28.95
C LYS A 295 -8.33 -4.15 -28.85
N HIS A 296 -9.40 -4.93 -28.83
CA HIS A 296 -9.34 -6.38 -28.72
C HIS A 296 -9.43 -7.07 -30.09
N ARG A 297 -8.94 -8.31 -30.16
CA ARG A 297 -9.04 -9.19 -31.31
C ARG A 297 -9.63 -10.51 -30.86
N LYS A 298 -10.70 -10.98 -31.52
CA LYS A 298 -11.25 -12.33 -31.26
C LYS A 298 -10.18 -13.39 -31.44
N ASN A 299 -10.31 -14.51 -30.72
CA ASN A 299 -9.33 -15.59 -30.69
C ASN A 299 -7.92 -15.16 -30.22
N SER A 300 -7.84 -14.07 -29.45
CA SER A 300 -6.62 -13.67 -28.74
C SER A 300 -6.90 -13.69 -27.24
N PHE A 301 -5.87 -13.94 -26.46
CA PHE A 301 -5.94 -13.96 -25.01
C PHE A 301 -4.64 -13.38 -24.46
N ASP A 302 -4.69 -12.90 -23.23
CA ASP A 302 -3.53 -12.36 -22.55
C ASP A 302 -3.51 -12.80 -21.09
N ILE A 303 -2.33 -13.27 -20.65
CA ILE A 303 -2.03 -13.56 -19.25
C ILE A 303 -1.48 -12.28 -18.62
N TYR A 304 -2.01 -11.94 -17.46
CA TYR A 304 -1.59 -10.79 -16.68
C TYR A 304 -1.14 -11.22 -15.28
N GLY A 305 -0.25 -10.43 -14.69
CA GLY A 305 0.14 -10.54 -13.29
C GLY A 305 -0.22 -9.27 -12.54
N ALA A 306 -1.13 -9.33 -11.58
CA ALA A 306 -1.42 -8.24 -10.66
C ALA A 306 -0.55 -8.36 -9.40
N ASP A 307 0.04 -7.25 -8.99
CA ASP A 307 0.87 -7.18 -7.79
C ASP A 307 0.04 -6.53 -6.68
N PHE A 308 -0.17 -7.27 -5.59
CA PHE A 308 -0.92 -6.81 -4.43
C PHE A 308 -0.02 -6.69 -3.21
N MET A 309 -0.26 -5.65 -2.42
CA MET A 309 0.16 -5.59 -1.02
C MET A 309 -1.07 -5.64 -0.13
N PHE A 310 -0.90 -5.93 1.15
CA PHE A 310 -2.00 -6.02 2.10
C PHE A 310 -1.77 -5.02 3.24
N GLY A 311 -2.83 -4.37 3.72
CA GLY A 311 -2.80 -3.65 4.99
C GLY A 311 -2.81 -4.63 6.16
N GLU A 312 -2.57 -4.14 7.38
CA GLU A 312 -2.66 -4.98 8.61
C GLU A 312 -4.03 -5.62 8.83
N ASN A 313 -5.08 -5.05 8.23
CA ASN A 313 -6.44 -5.60 8.18
C ASN A 313 -6.64 -6.62 7.04
N PHE A 314 -5.56 -7.07 6.39
CA PHE A 314 -5.55 -8.00 5.27
C PHE A 314 -6.22 -7.52 3.98
N ASN A 315 -6.69 -6.27 3.92
CA ASN A 315 -7.30 -5.73 2.71
C ASN A 315 -6.26 -5.59 1.60
N PRO A 316 -6.55 -6.06 0.37
CA PRO A 316 -5.62 -5.97 -0.74
C PRO A 316 -5.59 -4.57 -1.36
N TRP A 317 -4.38 -4.12 -1.65
CA TRP A 317 -4.07 -2.89 -2.38
C TRP A 317 -3.38 -3.25 -3.69
N LEU A 318 -4.05 -2.99 -4.81
CA LEU A 318 -3.47 -3.19 -6.14
C LEU A 318 -2.35 -2.17 -6.39
N ILE A 319 -1.14 -2.66 -6.67
CA ILE A 319 0.05 -1.84 -6.87
C ILE A 319 0.33 -1.59 -8.34
N GLU A 320 0.27 -2.65 -9.15
CA GLU A 320 0.44 -2.60 -10.60
C GLU A 320 -0.15 -3.84 -11.27
N ILE A 321 -0.45 -3.75 -12.57
CA ILE A 321 -0.77 -4.88 -13.44
C ILE A 321 0.30 -4.98 -14.51
N ASN A 322 0.93 -6.14 -14.57
CA ASN A 322 1.97 -6.47 -15.52
C ASN A 322 1.38 -7.28 -16.67
N PHE A 323 1.54 -6.75 -17.89
CA PHE A 323 1.27 -7.49 -19.11
C PHE A 323 2.38 -8.49 -19.38
N ARG A 324 2.02 -9.75 -19.72
CA ARG A 324 2.98 -10.85 -19.96
C ARG A 324 3.96 -10.99 -18.79
N PRO A 325 3.47 -11.42 -17.61
CA PRO A 325 4.33 -11.57 -16.45
C PRO A 325 5.49 -12.52 -16.77
N ASP A 326 6.64 -12.27 -16.15
CA ASP A 326 7.77 -13.20 -16.22
C ASP A 326 7.38 -14.52 -15.53
N THR A 327 7.29 -15.58 -16.31
CA THR A 327 6.97 -16.94 -15.88
C THR A 327 8.21 -17.83 -15.89
N THR A 328 9.41 -17.26 -15.71
CA THR A 328 10.66 -18.01 -15.60
C THR A 328 11.26 -17.90 -14.20
N SER A 329 11.53 -19.04 -13.56
CA SER A 329 12.20 -19.06 -12.26
C SER A 329 12.99 -20.34 -12.06
N GLN A 330 14.14 -20.21 -11.40
CA GLN A 330 14.90 -21.37 -10.90
C GLN A 330 14.47 -21.76 -9.48
N ALA A 331 13.65 -20.92 -8.82
CA ALA A 331 13.11 -21.23 -7.51
C ALA A 331 12.01 -22.30 -7.64
N PRO A 332 12.09 -23.42 -6.91
CA PRO A 332 11.17 -24.55 -7.07
C PRO A 332 9.70 -24.18 -6.97
N VAL A 333 9.33 -23.35 -5.97
CA VAL A 333 7.95 -22.90 -5.74
C VAL A 333 7.40 -22.17 -6.96
N ALA A 334 8.14 -21.20 -7.48
CA ALA A 334 7.72 -20.42 -8.62
C ALA A 334 7.69 -21.24 -9.91
N ASN A 335 8.65 -22.16 -10.10
CA ASN A 335 8.70 -22.98 -11.32
C ASN A 335 7.46 -23.87 -11.47
N VAL A 336 7.05 -24.55 -10.40
CA VAL A 336 5.83 -25.38 -10.40
C VAL A 336 4.60 -24.55 -10.74
N ILE A 337 4.43 -23.38 -10.10
CA ILE A 337 3.29 -22.49 -10.36
C ILE A 337 3.28 -22.05 -11.83
N PHE A 338 4.45 -21.73 -12.40
CA PHE A 338 4.54 -21.20 -13.76
C PHE A 338 4.32 -22.26 -14.82
N GLU A 339 4.84 -23.48 -14.64
CA GLU A 339 4.59 -24.61 -15.53
C GLU A 339 3.09 -24.94 -15.56
N SER A 340 2.46 -25.08 -14.39
CA SER A 340 1.02 -25.33 -14.30
C SER A 340 0.19 -24.17 -14.89
N LEU A 341 0.59 -22.91 -14.64
CA LEU A 341 -0.13 -21.75 -15.19
C LEU A 341 -0.18 -21.79 -16.72
N LEU A 342 0.93 -22.14 -17.36
CA LEU A 342 1.00 -22.22 -18.82
C LEU A 342 0.19 -23.40 -19.35
N GLU A 343 0.31 -24.58 -18.74
CA GLU A 343 -0.50 -25.76 -19.09
C GLU A 343 -1.99 -25.48 -18.96
N ASP A 344 -2.44 -24.97 -17.81
CA ASP A 344 -3.84 -24.68 -17.55
C ASP A 344 -4.38 -23.56 -18.45
N THR A 345 -3.51 -22.64 -18.88
CA THR A 345 -3.89 -21.64 -19.88
C THR A 345 -4.24 -22.30 -21.21
N ILE A 346 -3.48 -23.32 -21.65
CA ILE A 346 -3.80 -24.07 -22.87
C ILE A 346 -5.14 -24.77 -22.73
N LYS A 347 -5.43 -25.39 -21.58
CA LYS A 347 -6.74 -26.01 -21.32
C LYS A 347 -7.90 -25.02 -21.49
N VAL A 348 -7.77 -23.81 -20.93
CA VAL A 348 -8.80 -22.77 -21.04
C VAL A 348 -8.95 -22.22 -22.47
N VAL A 349 -7.87 -22.02 -23.21
CA VAL A 349 -7.92 -21.32 -24.50
C VAL A 349 -8.06 -22.25 -25.71
N ILE A 350 -7.70 -23.52 -25.57
CA ILE A 350 -7.75 -24.56 -26.61
C ILE A 350 -8.83 -25.59 -26.28
N ASP A 351 -8.68 -26.34 -25.19
CA ASP A 351 -9.52 -27.52 -24.92
C ASP A 351 -10.99 -27.13 -24.71
N ARG A 352 -11.24 -26.04 -23.98
CA ARG A 352 -12.59 -25.50 -23.78
C ARG A 352 -13.34 -25.09 -25.06
N ARG A 353 -12.63 -24.89 -26.18
CA ARG A 353 -13.30 -24.64 -27.47
C ARG A 353 -14.03 -25.88 -27.96
N ASN A 354 -13.52 -27.07 -27.62
CA ASN A 354 -14.08 -28.36 -28.00
C ASN A 354 -15.02 -28.89 -26.92
N ASP A 355 -14.66 -28.75 -25.64
CA ASP A 355 -15.46 -29.20 -24.50
C ASP A 355 -15.58 -28.12 -23.41
N PRO A 356 -16.73 -27.44 -23.27
CA PRO A 356 -16.96 -26.43 -22.24
C PRO A 356 -16.89 -26.95 -20.79
N ASN A 357 -16.84 -28.25 -20.56
CA ASN A 357 -16.75 -28.85 -19.22
C ASN A 357 -15.39 -29.51 -18.96
N CYS A 358 -14.41 -29.32 -19.85
CA CYS A 358 -13.08 -29.88 -19.66
C CYS A 358 -12.41 -29.34 -18.39
N ASP A 359 -11.38 -30.05 -17.94
CA ASP A 359 -10.48 -29.55 -16.90
C ASP A 359 -9.92 -28.18 -17.30
N ILE A 360 -9.85 -27.26 -16.34
CA ILE A 360 -9.25 -25.93 -16.48
C ILE A 360 -8.12 -25.73 -15.46
N GLY A 361 -7.73 -26.81 -14.78
CA GLY A 361 -6.77 -26.83 -13.70
C GLY A 361 -7.09 -25.82 -12.60
N ALA A 362 -6.11 -24.97 -12.27
CA ALA A 362 -6.24 -24.00 -11.21
C ALA A 362 -6.94 -22.69 -11.63
N TYR A 363 -7.41 -22.56 -12.88
CA TYR A 363 -8.30 -21.46 -13.22
C TYR A 363 -9.69 -21.61 -12.59
N GLU A 364 -10.34 -20.48 -12.37
CA GLU A 364 -11.77 -20.36 -12.14
C GLU A 364 -12.30 -19.17 -12.95
N LEU A 365 -13.56 -19.26 -13.39
CA LEU A 365 -14.19 -18.14 -14.09
C LEU A 365 -14.50 -17.04 -13.07
N LEU A 366 -13.81 -15.89 -13.18
CA LEU A 366 -14.05 -14.74 -12.33
C LEU A 366 -15.30 -13.98 -12.78
N GLN A 367 -15.35 -13.64 -14.07
CA GLN A 367 -16.48 -12.92 -14.65
C GLN A 367 -16.60 -13.27 -16.13
N LYS A 368 -17.84 -13.46 -16.57
CA LYS A 368 -18.24 -13.34 -17.96
C LYS A 368 -19.40 -12.36 -18.01
N GLN A 369 -19.20 -11.16 -18.55
CA GLN A 369 -20.30 -10.21 -18.71
C GLN A 369 -21.36 -10.78 -19.66
N VAL A 370 -22.62 -10.40 -19.45
CA VAL A 370 -23.69 -10.67 -20.41
C VAL A 370 -23.52 -9.67 -21.56
N HIS A 371 -23.72 -10.09 -22.81
CA HIS A 371 -23.75 -9.16 -23.93
C HIS A 371 -24.84 -8.11 -23.72
N PHE A 372 -24.45 -6.85 -23.65
CA PHE A 372 -25.35 -5.74 -23.91
C PHE A 372 -25.27 -5.47 -25.41
N TYR A 373 -26.38 -5.73 -26.10
CA TYR A 373 -26.54 -5.50 -27.55
C TYR A 373 -26.43 -4.02 -27.91
#